data_AF-A0A0F9PPP0-F1
#
_entry.id   AF-A0A0F9PPP0-F1
#
_cell.length_a   1.000
_cell.length_b   1.000
_cell.length_c   1.000
_cell.angle_alpha   90.00
_cell.angle_beta   90.00
_cell.angle_gamma   90.00
#
_symmetry.space_group_name_H-M   'P 1'
#
loop_
_entity.id
_entity.type
_entity.pdbx_description
1 polymer ?
#
loop_
_entity_poly.entity_id
_entity_poly.type
_entity_poly.pdbx_seq_one_letter_code
_entity_poly.pdbx_strand_id
1 'polypeptide(L)' 'MKERLSCIESDRLRPDLKPWSSCTNFVGGEVLDHTRPPHTYTEWCNDDEVVRLIDVLDADGCRHTVEEPE' A
#
# COMPACT_ATOMS: atom_id res chain seq x y z
N MET A 1 -13.59 -2.85 -8.98
CA MET A 1 -12.36 -3.32 -9.71
C MET A 1 -11.24 -2.42 -9.21
N LYS A 2 -10.14 -2.93 -8.62
CA LYS A 2 -9.13 -2.04 -8.00
C LYS A 2 -8.51 -1.11 -9.04
N GLU A 3 -8.79 0.19 -8.96
CA GLU A 3 -8.24 1.20 -9.86
C GLU A 3 -6.81 1.54 -9.44
N ARG A 4 -5.90 1.60 -10.43
CA ARG A 4 -4.50 1.93 -10.19
C ARG A 4 -4.29 3.43 -10.28
N LEU A 5 -3.75 4.01 -9.22
CA LEU A 5 -3.44 5.43 -9.13
C LEU A 5 -2.00 5.73 -9.52
N SER A 6 -1.78 6.93 -10.03
CA SER A 6 -0.47 7.57 -10.08
C SER A 6 0.00 7.97 -8.68
N CYS A 7 1.30 8.23 -8.53
CA CYS A 7 1.86 8.71 -7.26
C CYS A 7 1.19 10.01 -6.78
N ILE A 8 0.87 10.93 -7.72
CA ILE A 8 0.28 12.22 -7.38
C ILE A 8 -1.16 12.10 -6.88
N GLU A 9 -1.90 11.10 -7.36
CA GLU A 9 -3.26 10.80 -6.89
C GLU A 9 -3.22 10.14 -5.52
N SER A 10 -2.31 9.19 -5.31
CA SER A 10 -2.07 8.60 -3.99
C SER A 10 -1.73 9.67 -2.94
N ASP A 11 -0.82 10.60 -3.26
CA ASP A 11 -0.41 11.66 -2.34
C ASP A 11 -1.54 12.64 -2.00
N ARG A 12 -2.53 12.79 -2.89
CA ARG A 12 -3.73 13.60 -2.61
C ARG A 12 -4.71 12.92 -1.67
N LEU A 13 -4.75 11.58 -1.64
CA LEU A 13 -5.66 10.82 -0.78
C LEU A 13 -5.09 10.61 0.63
N ARG A 14 -3.78 10.42 0.76
CA ARG A 14 -3.12 10.10 2.04
C ARG A 14 -3.42 11.07 3.21
N PRO A 15 -3.56 12.39 3.03
CA PRO A 15 -3.83 13.30 4.15
C PRO A 15 -5.11 12.98 4.93
N ASP A 16 -6.10 12.38 4.28
CA ASP A 16 -7.40 12.03 4.86
C ASP A 16 -7.44 10.57 5.35
N LEU A 17 -6.32 9.86 5.31
CA LEU A 17 -6.22 8.44 5.66
C LEU A 17 -5.21 8.20 6.77
N LYS A 18 -5.40 7.09 7.47
CA LYS A 18 -4.50 6.60 8.52
C LYS A 18 -3.93 5.25 8.13
N PRO A 19 -2.65 4.96 8.43
CA PRO A 19 -2.11 3.63 8.22
C PRO A 19 -2.84 2.63 9.13
N TRP A 20 -3.41 1.60 8.52
CA TRP A 20 -4.17 0.56 9.21
C TRP A 20 -3.31 -0.68 9.47
N SER A 21 -2.65 -1.16 8.41
CA SER A 21 -1.79 -2.34 8.48
C SER A 21 -0.59 -2.18 7.55
N SER A 22 0.52 -2.84 7.89
CA SER A 22 1.68 -2.92 7.01
C SER A 22 2.33 -4.30 7.13
N CYS A 23 2.60 -4.92 5.99
CA CYS A 23 3.28 -6.20 5.89
C CYS A 23 4.48 -6.04 4.97
N THR A 24 5.66 -6.44 5.43
CA THR A 24 6.90 -6.35 4.65
C THR A 24 7.58 -7.70 4.54
N ASN A 25 8.11 -8.00 3.35
CA ASN A 25 9.02 -9.11 3.08
C ASN A 25 10.50 -8.66 3.11
N PHE A 26 10.77 -7.46 3.62
CA PHE A 26 12.10 -6.88 3.65
C PHE A 26 12.35 -6.14 4.96
N VAL A 27 13.36 -6.57 5.73
CA VAL A 27 13.71 -6.00 7.04
C VAL A 27 15.22 -5.94 7.18
N GLY A 28 15.75 -4.77 7.53
CA GLY A 28 17.18 -4.62 7.84
C GLY A 28 18.15 -4.90 6.68
N GLY A 29 17.69 -4.80 5.43
CA GLY A 29 18.50 -5.15 4.25
C GLY A 29 18.31 -6.58 3.76
N GLU A 30 17.55 -7.40 4.48
CA GLU A 30 17.37 -8.82 4.20
C GLU A 30 15.94 -9.13 3.74
N VAL A 31 15.81 -10.08 2.80
CA VAL A 31 14.51 -10.62 2.35
C VAL A 31 14.11 -11.76 3.27
N LEU A 32 12.91 -11.72 3.83
CA LEU A 32 12.44 -12.73 4.80
C LEU A 32 12.06 -14.05 4.10
N ASP A 33 11.34 -13.95 3.00
CA ASP A 33 10.92 -15.07 2.16
C ASP A 33 11.42 -14.84 0.73
N HIS A 34 12.48 -15.57 0.35
CA HIS A 34 13.10 -15.49 -0.98
C HIS A 34 12.22 -16.03 -2.12
N THR A 35 11.09 -16.66 -1.81
CA THR A 35 10.11 -17.07 -2.84
C THR A 35 9.21 -15.92 -3.29
N ARG A 36 9.25 -14.78 -2.57
CA ARG A 36 8.49 -13.58 -2.84
C ARG A 36 9.44 -12.40 -3.11
N PRO A 37 9.01 -11.41 -3.91
CA PRO A 37 9.82 -10.21 -4.09
C PRO A 37 9.98 -9.45 -2.76
N PRO A 38 11.05 -8.66 -2.59
CA PRO A 38 11.13 -7.67 -1.51
C PRO A 38 10.01 -6.65 -1.74
N HIS A 39 8.99 -6.70 -0.91
CA HIS A 39 7.86 -5.78 -1.00
C HIS A 39 7.40 -5.34 0.37
N THR A 40 6.87 -4.13 0.44
CA THR A 40 6.09 -3.61 1.56
C THR A 40 4.70 -3.30 1.05
N TYR A 41 3.70 -3.87 1.70
CA TYR A 41 2.29 -3.64 1.46
C TYR A 41 1.74 -2.86 2.65
N THR A 42 1.11 -1.71 2.40
CA THR A 42 0.53 -0.84 3.42
C THR A 42 -0.91 -0.52 3.08
N GLU A 43 -1.81 -0.75 4.03
CA GLU A 43 -3.22 -0.40 3.93
C GLU A 43 -3.47 0.92 4.66
N TRP A 44 -4.25 1.78 4.02
CA TRP A 44 -4.68 3.06 4.57
C TRP A 44 -6.19 3.08 4.67
N CYS A 45 -6.71 3.39 5.86
CA CYS A 45 -8.14 3.46 6.13
C CYS A 45 -8.60 4.91 6.37
N ASN A 46 -9.90 5.14 6.17
CA ASN A 46 -10.55 6.37 6.61
C ASN A 46 -10.92 6.28 8.11
N ASP A 47 -11.60 7.31 8.62
CA ASP A 47 -12.07 7.35 10.02
C ASP A 47 -13.14 6.30 10.35
N ASP A 48 -13.78 5.71 9.34
CA ASP A 48 -14.75 4.61 9.49
C ASP A 48 -14.07 3.23 9.52
N GLU A 49 -12.74 3.18 9.61
CA GLU A 49 -11.92 1.95 9.58
C GLU A 49 -12.06 1.13 8.29
N VAL A 50 -12.48 1.77 7.18
CA VAL A 50 -12.57 1.13 5.87
C VAL A 50 -11.31 1.41 5.07
N VAL A 51 -10.67 0.36 4.55
CA VAL A 51 -9.51 0.50 3.65
C VAL A 51 -9.93 1.24 2.38
N ARG A 52 -9.19 2.29 2.02
CA ARG A 52 -9.44 3.12 0.83
C ARG A 52 -8.27 3.15 -0.12
N LEU A 53 -7.05 2.96 0.38
CA LEU A 53 -5.83 2.98 -0.40
C LEU A 53 -4.92 1.85 0.06
N ILE A 54 -4.30 1.20 -0.92
CA ILE A 54 -3.26 0.21 -0.74
C ILE A 54 -2.02 0.71 -1.48
N ASP A 55 -0.92 0.78 -0.76
CA ASP A 55 0.40 1.07 -1.30
C ASP A 55 1.24 -0.19 -1.31
N VAL A 56 1.88 -0.46 -2.45
CA VAL A 56 2.87 -1.52 -2.59
C VAL A 56 4.16 -0.93 -3.08
N LEU A 57 5.21 -1.02 -2.26
CA LEU A 57 6.58 -0.70 -2.63
C LEU A 57 7.33 -2.00 -2.88
N ASP A 58 7.93 -2.16 -4.05
CA ASP A 58 8.82 -3.28 -4.37
C ASP A 58 10.00 -2.82 -5.23
N ALA A 59 10.77 -3.78 -5.77
CA ALA A 59 11.94 -3.51 -6.60
C ALA A 59 11.61 -2.73 -7.90
N ASP A 60 10.37 -2.79 -8.39
CA ASP A 60 9.93 -2.11 -9.61
C ASP A 60 9.38 -0.70 -9.31
N GLY A 61 9.26 -0.33 -8.03
CA GLY A 61 8.84 0.98 -7.56
C GLY A 61 7.55 0.96 -6.75
N CYS A 62 6.80 2.05 -6.80
CA CYS A 62 5.55 2.21 -6.05
C CYS A 62 4.33 1.90 -6.91
N ARG A 63 3.36 1.19 -6.33
CA ARG A 63 2.05 0.93 -6.92
C ARG A 63 0.99 1.32 -5.90
N HIS A 64 -0.02 2.02 -6.37
CA HIS A 64 -1.09 2.58 -5.55
C HIS A 64 -2.41 2.09 -6.10
N THR A 65 -3.27 1.52 -5.27
CA THR A 65 -4.60 1.08 -5.69
C THR A 65 -5.67 1.52 -4.71
N VAL A 66 -6.79 2.00 -5.22
CA VAL A 66 -7.97 2.30 -4.39
C VAL A 66 -8.87 1.08 -4.24
N GLU A 67 -9.45 0.96 -3.05
CA GLU A 67 -10.52 0.01 -2.76
C GLU A 67 -11.85 0.74 -2.84
N GLU A 68 -12.71 0.31 -3.76
CA GLU A 68 -14.09 0.78 -3.82
C GLU A 68 -14.88 0.17 -2.65
N PRO A 69 -15.67 0.94 -1.90
CA PRO A 69 -16.63 0.36 -0.98
C PRO A 69 -17.61 -0.54 -1.75
N GLU A 70 -17.79 -1.78 -1.28
CA GLU A 70 -18.87 -2.68 -1.74
C GLU A 70 -20.27 -2.13 -1.44
#